data_AF-B6QMF2-F1
#
_entry.id   AF-B6QMF2-F1
#
_cell.length_a   1.000
_cell.length_b   1.000
_cell.length_c   1.000
_cell.angle_alpha   90.00
_cell.angle_beta   90.00
_cell.angle_gamma   90.00
#
_symmetry.space_group_name_H-M   'P 1'
#
loop_
_entity.id
_entity.type
_entity.pdbx_description
1 polymer ?
#
loop_
_entity_poly.entity_id
_entity_poly.type
_entity_poly.pdbx_seq_one_letter_code
_entity_poly.pdbx_strand_id
1 'polypeptide(L)'
;CDNKQTISLIEKDIVTLKTKLRHVDIHHHWLREQFQEGRVELTYVPTKKMIANGLTKALPKGEFDAFLEQIKMTDISRYLHEQKEDTQEVDMGTVLNCLQI
;
A
#
# COMPACT_ATOMS: atom_id res chain seq x y z
N CYS A 1 -6.00 10.93 -4.59
CA CYS A 1 -7.19 10.98 -3.71
C CYS A 1 -8.43 10.66 -4.53
N ASP A 2 -9.37 9.84 -4.05
CA ASP A 2 -10.63 9.52 -4.76
C ASP A 2 -11.83 10.34 -4.27
N ASN A 3 -11.70 11.05 -3.14
CA ASN A 3 -12.73 11.93 -2.62
C ASN A 3 -12.72 13.30 -3.31
N LYS A 4 -13.56 13.44 -4.34
CA LYS A 4 -13.72 14.70 -5.10
C LYS A 4 -14.15 15.89 -4.25
N GLN A 5 -14.89 15.67 -3.17
CA GLN A 5 -15.31 16.76 -2.28
C GLN A 5 -14.09 17.31 -1.53
N THR A 6 -13.25 16.44 -0.97
CA THR A 6 -12.00 16.84 -0.32
C THR A 6 -11.06 17.56 -1.29
N ILE A 7 -10.93 17.08 -2.53
CA ILE A 7 -10.12 17.75 -3.55
C ILE A 7 -10.63 19.16 -3.82
N SER A 8 -11.92 19.31 -4.06
CA SER A 8 -12.52 20.62 -4.33
C SER A 8 -12.40 21.59 -3.13
N LEU A 9 -12.39 21.08 -1.90
CA LEU A 9 -12.21 21.91 -0.70
C LEU A 9 -10.78 22.46 -0.56
N ILE A 10 -9.77 21.69 -1.00
CA ILE A 10 -8.37 22.11 -0.94
C ILE A 10 -8.04 23.08 -2.09
N GLU A 11 -8.55 22.81 -3.30
CA GLU A 11 -8.29 23.63 -4.50
C GLU A 11 -8.99 24.99 -4.48
N LYS A 12 -10.22 25.08 -3.96
CA LYS A 12 -11.00 26.32 -4.04
C LYS A 12 -10.50 27.35 -3.06
N ASP A 13 -10.32 28.59 -3.55
CA ASP A 13 -9.86 29.69 -2.71
C ASP A 13 -10.97 30.34 -1.85
N ILE A 14 -11.55 29.60 -0.90
CA ILE A 14 -12.66 30.09 -0.06
C ILE A 14 -12.16 30.49 1.34
N VAL A 15 -12.27 31.78 1.65
CA VAL A 15 -11.93 32.40 2.95
C VAL A 15 -12.69 31.79 4.13
N THR A 16 -13.83 31.14 3.88
CA THR A 16 -14.61 30.41 4.89
C THR A 16 -15.11 29.10 4.30
N LEU A 17 -14.47 27.99 4.67
CA LEU A 17 -14.86 26.64 4.25
C LEU A 17 -16.21 26.26 4.88
N LYS A 18 -17.32 26.63 4.24
CA LYS A 18 -18.66 26.16 4.62
C LYS A 18 -18.86 24.75 4.07
N THR A 19 -18.44 23.74 4.84
CA THR A 19 -18.66 22.33 4.52
C THR A 19 -19.69 21.73 5.48
N LYS A 20 -20.55 20.83 4.99
CA LYS A 20 -21.50 20.07 5.83
C LYS A 20 -20.84 18.89 6.56
N LEU A 21 -19.52 18.70 6.43
CA LEU A 21 -18.78 17.58 7.00
C LEU A 21 -18.40 17.92 8.45
N ARG A 22 -18.91 17.15 9.41
CA ARG A 22 -18.73 17.39 10.86
C ARG A 22 -17.32 17.10 11.39
N HIS A 23 -16.46 16.43 10.63
CA HIS A 23 -15.15 15.93 11.09
C HIS A 23 -13.95 16.72 10.53
N VAL A 24 -14.18 17.97 10.17
CA VAL A 24 -13.37 18.71 9.19
C VAL A 24 -12.78 19.97 9.82
N ASP A 25 -12.24 19.86 11.03
CA ASP A 25 -12.01 21.05 11.88
C ASP A 25 -10.54 21.48 12.10
N ILE A 26 -9.52 20.69 11.75
CA ILE A 26 -8.10 21.09 12.01
C ILE A 26 -7.15 20.81 10.85
N HIS A 27 -7.25 19.65 10.18
CA HIS A 27 -6.31 19.27 9.11
C HIS A 27 -6.47 20.04 7.79
N HIS A 28 -7.57 20.76 7.61
CA HIS A 28 -7.86 21.46 6.36
C HIS A 28 -7.01 22.71 6.14
N HIS A 29 -6.71 23.48 7.18
CA HIS A 29 -5.83 24.64 7.04
C HIS A 29 -4.41 24.19 6.72
N TRP A 30 -3.88 23.24 7.50
CA TRP A 30 -2.53 22.73 7.25
C TRP A 30 -2.37 22.13 5.86
N LEU A 31 -3.24 21.20 5.44
CA LEU A 31 -3.11 20.53 4.15
C LEU A 31 -3.26 21.52 2.98
N ARG A 32 -4.12 22.53 3.14
CA ARG A 32 -4.30 23.59 2.16
C ARG A 32 -3.09 24.53 2.09
N GLU A 33 -2.52 24.91 3.22
CA GLU A 33 -1.27 25.67 3.29
C GLU A 33 -0.14 24.89 2.61
N GLN A 34 0.02 23.58 2.91
CA GLN A 34 1.03 22.76 2.25
C GLN A 34 0.83 22.69 0.73
N PHE A 35 -0.42 22.60 0.28
CA PHE A 35 -0.76 22.60 -1.15
C PHE A 35 -0.47 23.96 -1.80
N GLN A 36 -0.86 25.06 -1.17
CA GLN A 36 -0.59 26.43 -1.65
C GLN A 36 0.90 26.76 -1.67
N GLU A 37 1.66 26.26 -0.71
CA GLU A 37 3.13 26.38 -0.64
C GLU A 37 3.84 25.38 -1.57
N GLY A 38 3.09 24.56 -2.33
CA GLY A 38 3.63 23.62 -3.32
C GLY A 38 4.36 22.41 -2.72
N ARG A 39 4.25 22.18 -1.41
CA ARG A 39 4.88 21.04 -0.73
C ARG A 39 4.13 19.73 -0.92
N VAL A 40 2.84 19.80 -1.28
CA VAL A 40 1.98 18.65 -1.54
C VAL A 40 1.25 18.87 -2.86
N GLU A 41 1.30 17.89 -3.75
CA GLU A 41 0.48 17.85 -4.96
C GLU A 41 -0.78 17.01 -4.72
N LEU A 42 -1.91 17.46 -5.26
CA LEU A 42 -3.20 16.81 -5.09
C LEU A 42 -3.77 16.37 -6.44
N THR A 43 -3.84 15.05 -6.64
CA THR A 43 -4.34 14.47 -7.90
C THR A 43 -5.51 13.53 -7.63
N TYR A 44 -6.54 13.63 -8.48
CA TYR A 44 -7.66 12.69 -8.46
C TYR A 44 -7.21 11.30 -8.93
N VAL A 45 -7.57 10.28 -8.16
CA VAL A 45 -7.35 8.87 -8.48
C VAL A 45 -8.70 8.17 -8.39
N PRO A 46 -9.19 7.48 -9.44
CA PRO A 46 -10.41 6.70 -9.34
C PRO A 46 -10.34 5.65 -8.22
N THR A 47 -11.42 5.41 -7.48
CA THR A 47 -11.45 4.48 -6.32
C THR A 47 -10.86 3.10 -6.63
N LYS A 48 -11.12 2.55 -7.82
CA LYS A 48 -10.58 1.25 -8.25
C LYS A 48 -9.05 1.23 -8.46
N LYS A 49 -8.45 2.40 -8.66
CA LYS A 49 -6.99 2.58 -8.84
C LYS A 49 -6.32 3.12 -7.56
N MET A 50 -7.08 3.32 -6.50
CA MET A 50 -6.57 3.89 -5.26
C MET A 50 -5.99 2.77 -4.38
N ILE A 51 -4.67 2.55 -4.50
CA ILE A 51 -3.92 1.50 -3.77
C ILE A 51 -4.22 1.51 -2.26
N ALA A 52 -4.39 2.70 -1.67
CA ALA A 52 -4.69 2.83 -0.24
C ALA A 52 -5.98 2.11 0.20
N ASN A 53 -6.92 1.86 -0.71
CA ASN A 53 -8.12 1.09 -0.41
C ASN A 53 -7.78 -0.34 0.02
N GLY A 54 -6.77 -0.97 -0.59
CA GLY A 54 -6.33 -2.31 -0.18
C GLY A 54 -5.72 -2.36 1.22
N LEU A 55 -5.20 -1.23 1.70
CA LEU A 55 -4.60 -1.12 3.04
C LEU A 55 -5.60 -0.71 4.12
N THR A 56 -6.74 -0.11 3.75
CA THR A 56 -7.66 0.56 4.70
C THR A 56 -9.05 -0.07 4.75
N LYS A 57 -9.38 -0.95 3.80
CA LYS A 57 -10.72 -1.54 3.67
C LYS A 57 -10.63 -3.06 3.55
N ALA A 58 -11.67 -3.73 4.02
CA ALA A 58 -11.91 -5.13 3.68
C ALA A 58 -12.44 -5.18 2.23
N LEU A 59 -11.59 -5.59 1.29
CA LEU A 59 -11.94 -5.66 -0.12
C LEU A 59 -12.50 -7.05 -0.50
N PRO A 60 -13.51 -7.13 -1.38
CA PRO A 60 -13.90 -8.39 -2.02
C PRO A 60 -12.73 -8.97 -2.81
N LYS A 61 -12.72 -10.30 -3.00
CA LYS A 61 -11.61 -11.03 -3.61
C LYS A 61 -11.08 -10.39 -4.90
N GLY A 62 -11.95 -10.06 -5.87
CA GLY A 62 -11.50 -9.46 -7.14
C GLY A 62 -10.85 -8.08 -7.01
N GLU A 63 -11.28 -7.26 -6.05
CA GLU A 63 -10.63 -5.96 -5.77
C GLU A 63 -9.33 -6.14 -5.00
N PHE A 64 -9.25 -7.15 -4.13
CA PHE A 64 -8.04 -7.51 -3.43
C PHE A 64 -6.97 -8.06 -4.39
N ASP A 65 -7.34 -8.93 -5.33
CA ASP A 65 -6.44 -9.46 -6.36
C ASP A 65 -5.87 -8.31 -7.22
N ALA A 66 -6.72 -7.36 -7.64
CA ALA A 66 -6.29 -6.17 -8.36
C ALA A 66 -5.37 -5.25 -7.52
N PHE A 67 -5.53 -5.22 -6.19
CA PHE A 67 -4.62 -4.53 -5.29
C PHE A 67 -3.26 -5.24 -5.21
N LEU A 68 -3.22 -6.57 -5.13
CA LEU A 68 -1.99 -7.35 -5.13
C LEU A 68 -1.18 -7.12 -6.42
N GLU A 69 -1.85 -7.08 -7.57
CA GLU A 69 -1.23 -6.72 -8.85
C GLU A 69 -0.65 -5.30 -8.84
N GLN A 70 -1.37 -4.32 -8.27
CA GLN A 70 -0.90 -2.92 -8.18
C GLN A 70 0.37 -2.77 -7.35
N ILE A 71 0.53 -3.57 -6.29
CA ILE A 71 1.75 -3.58 -5.45
C ILE A 71 2.81 -4.56 -5.94
N LYS A 72 2.57 -5.25 -7.06
CA LYS A 72 3.44 -6.27 -7.66
C LYS A 72 3.77 -7.41 -6.69
N MET A 73 2.79 -7.81 -5.88
CA MET A 73 2.95 -8.95 -4.99
C MET A 73 2.91 -10.24 -5.80
N THR A 74 3.95 -11.08 -5.64
CA THR A 74 4.12 -12.34 -6.35
C THR A 74 4.17 -13.52 -5.39
N ASP A 75 3.68 -14.67 -5.83
CA ASP A 75 3.81 -15.92 -5.10
C ASP A 75 5.27 -16.42 -5.14
N ILE A 76 5.85 -16.64 -3.96
CA ILE A 76 7.22 -17.15 -3.79
C ILE A 76 7.26 -18.62 -3.36
N SER A 77 6.13 -19.31 -3.31
CA SER A 77 6.01 -20.70 -2.83
C SER A 77 6.99 -21.64 -3.54
N ARG A 78 7.26 -21.38 -4.82
CA ARG A 78 8.26 -22.11 -5.61
C ARG A 78 9.67 -22.03 -5.00
N TYR A 79 10.15 -20.83 -4.68
CA TYR A 79 11.47 -20.64 -4.09
C TYR A 79 11.58 -21.25 -2.68
N LEU A 80 10.46 -21.29 -1.95
CA LEU A 80 10.41 -21.90 -0.62
C LEU A 80 10.44 -23.44 -0.66
N HIS A 81 10.04 -24.05 -1.78
CA HIS A 81 10.13 -25.50 -1.96
C HIS A 81 11.53 -25.93 -2.41
N GLU A 82 12.14 -25.20 -3.36
CA GLU A 82 13.50 -25.44 -3.84
C GLU A 82 14.54 -25.38 -2.69
N GLN A 83 14.40 -24.41 -1.76
CA GLN A 83 15.26 -24.30 -0.58
C GLN A 83 15.11 -25.45 0.45
N LYS A 84 13.97 -26.15 0.46
CA LYS A 84 13.76 -27.29 1.36
C LYS A 84 14.44 -28.55 0.85
N GLU A 85 14.56 -28.72 -0.47
CA GLU A 85 15.27 -29.85 -1.07
C GLU A 85 16.79 -29.69 -0.88
N ASP A 86 17.33 -28.47 -1.07
CA ASP A 86 18.76 -28.19 -0.85
C ASP A 86 19.20 -28.33 0.63
N THR A 87 18.29 -28.13 1.58
CA THR A 87 18.60 -28.27 3.03
C THR A 87 18.56 -29.74 3.49
N GLN A 88 18.00 -30.66 2.69
CA GLN A 88 17.88 -32.08 3.05
C GLN A 88 19.03 -32.97 2.53
N GLU A 89 19.98 -32.44 1.76
CA GLU A 89 21.18 -33.16 1.29
C GLU A 89 22.46 -32.87 2.10
N VAL A 90 22.36 -32.70 3.41
CA VAL A 90 23.51 -32.99 4.28
C VAL A 90 23.34 -34.41 4.80
N ASP A 91 23.73 -35.38 3.98
CA ASP A 91 23.79 -36.78 4.37
C ASP A 91 24.70 -36.93 5.60
N MET A 92 24.10 -37.35 6.72
CA MET A 92 24.81 -37.66 7.97
C MET A 92 25.85 -38.78 7.80
N GLY A 93 25.77 -39.57 6.72
CA GLY A 93 26.79 -40.54 6.32
C GLY A 93 28.08 -39.90 5.79
N THR A 94 27.98 -38.78 5.08
CA THR A 94 29.12 -38.07 4.48
C THR A 94 29.94 -37.32 5.53
N VAL A 95 29.30 -36.75 6.56
CA VAL A 95 30.00 -36.12 7.70
C VAL A 95 30.72 -37.15 8.58
N LEU A 96 30.21 -38.38 8.71
CA LEU A 96 30.92 -39.45 9.42
C LEU A 96 32.15 -39.97 8.65
N ASN A 97 32.07 -40.04 7.31
CA ASN A 97 33.17 -40.53 6.48
C ASN A 97 34.35 -39.53 6.41
N CYS A 98 34.10 -38.25 6.66
CA CYS A 98 35.15 -37.22 6.79
C CYS A 98 35.81 -37.16 8.18
N LEU A 99 35.30 -37.88 9.18
CA LEU A 99 35.82 -37.87 10.56
C LEU A 99 36.63 -39.13 10.94
N GLN A 100 36.98 -40.00 10.00
CA GLN A 100 37.93 -41.09 10.27
C GLN A 100 39.37 -40.55 10.37
N ILE A 101 39.78 -40.23 11.60
CA ILE A 101 41.18 -40.31 12.08
C ILE A 101 41.40 -41.72 12.62
#